data_AF-A0A3F2V0Y8-F1
#
_entry.id   AF-A0A3F2V0Y8-F1
#
_cell.length_a   1.000
_cell.length_b   1.000
_cell.length_c   1.000
_cell.angle_alpha   90.00
_cell.angle_beta   90.00
_cell.angle_gamma   90.00
#
_symmetry.space_group_name_H-M   'P 1'
#
loop_
_entity.id
_entity.type
_entity.pdbx_description
1 polymer ?
#
loop_
_entity_poly.entity_id
_entity_poly.type
_entity_poly.pdbx_seq_one_letter_code
_entity_poly.pdbx_strand_id
1 'polypeptide(L)'
;MPTQKYIRRSAATWEKLIDQYQQSGLSGAQFCRDQQLPYASFCKWRQRILEADDSQPTSAVSEPGFVELNTWPDAPDRPWRITLKLGNGVELLLSQP
;
A
#
# COMPACT_ATOMS: atom_id res chain seq x y z
N MET A 1 0.06 1.91 -23.00
CA MET A 1 -0.46 1.62 -21.64
C MET A 1 0.19 2.65 -20.71
N PRO A 2 -0.54 3.67 -20.19
CA PRO A 2 0.09 4.71 -19.38
C PRO A 2 0.61 4.07 -18.09
N THR A 3 1.92 4.10 -17.92
CA THR A 3 2.60 3.63 -16.71
C THR A 3 2.25 4.58 -15.59
N GLN A 4 1.43 4.10 -14.64
CA GLN A 4 0.99 4.89 -13.49
C GLN A 4 2.22 5.27 -12.66
N LYS A 5 2.75 6.48 -12.88
CA LYS A 5 3.86 7.05 -12.12
C LYS A 5 3.50 7.01 -10.63
N TYR A 6 4.28 6.30 -9.84
CA TYR A 6 4.09 6.22 -8.40
C TYR A 6 4.56 7.53 -7.77
N ILE A 7 3.65 8.50 -7.70
CA ILE A 7 3.90 9.81 -7.10
C ILE A 7 3.99 9.62 -5.59
N ARG A 8 5.18 9.84 -5.01
CA ARG A 8 5.34 9.94 -3.55
C ARG A 8 4.60 11.20 -3.09
N ARG A 9 3.36 11.03 -2.64
CA ARG A 9 2.54 12.09 -2.05
C ARG A 9 2.92 12.26 -0.58
N SER A 10 3.15 13.51 -0.16
CA SER A 10 3.42 13.88 1.23
C SER A 10 2.18 13.77 2.09
N ALA A 11 2.35 13.74 3.42
CA ALA A 11 1.26 13.66 4.39
C ALA A 11 0.21 14.77 4.20
N ALA A 12 0.65 16.02 4.05
CA ALA A 12 -0.22 17.17 3.81
C ALA A 12 -1.05 17.05 2.51
N THR A 13 -0.55 16.32 1.51
CA THR A 13 -1.31 16.07 0.28
C THR A 13 -2.45 15.08 0.52
N TRP A 14 -2.21 14.06 1.35
CA TRP A 14 -3.23 13.06 1.69
C TRP A 14 -4.32 13.61 2.59
N GLU A 15 -3.98 14.48 3.52
CA GLU A 15 -4.94 15.17 4.37
C GLU A 15 -5.96 15.96 3.54
N LYS A 16 -5.49 16.76 2.57
CA LYS A 16 -6.36 17.50 1.63
C LYS A 16 -7.23 16.60 0.76
N LEU A 17 -6.73 15.42 0.39
CA LEU A 17 -7.50 14.44 -0.40
C LEU A 17 -8.60 13.79 0.43
N ILE A 18 -8.33 13.52 1.71
CA ILE A 18 -9.31 12.93 2.63
C ILE A 18 -10.38 13.95 3.02
N ASP A 19 -10.02 15.21 3.21
CA ASP A 19 -10.97 16.32 3.42
C ASP A 19 -11.90 16.50 2.21
N GLN A 20 -11.34 16.53 0.98
CA GLN A 20 -12.14 16.54 -0.25
C GLN A 20 -13.04 15.30 -0.37
N TYR A 21 -12.56 14.13 0.03
CA TYR A 21 -13.36 12.91 0.05
C TYR A 21 -14.55 13.03 1.00
N GLN A 22 -14.33 13.54 2.22
CA GLN A 22 -15.40 13.75 3.21
C GLN A 22 -16.46 14.74 2.71
N GLN A 23 -16.04 15.83 2.08
CA GLN A 23 -16.94 16.84 1.50
C GLN A 23 -17.70 16.29 0.29
N SER A 24 -17.09 15.39 -0.48
CA SER A 24 -17.68 14.86 -1.70
C SER A 24 -18.78 13.82 -1.45
N GLY A 25 -18.81 13.17 -0.28
CA GLY A 25 -19.81 12.14 0.05
C GLY A 25 -19.80 10.90 -0.87
N LEU A 26 -18.78 10.75 -1.71
CA LEU A 26 -18.62 9.63 -2.63
C LEU A 26 -18.15 8.37 -1.90
N SER A 27 -18.37 7.20 -2.50
CA SER A 27 -17.75 5.96 -2.01
C SER A 27 -16.24 5.96 -2.28
N GLY A 28 -15.43 5.47 -1.34
CA GLY A 28 -13.96 5.47 -1.44
C GLY A 28 -13.41 4.92 -2.76
N ALA A 29 -14.04 3.89 -3.33
CA ALA A 29 -13.67 3.33 -4.64
C ALA A 29 -13.93 4.30 -5.80
N GLN A 30 -15.05 5.04 -5.78
CA GLN A 30 -15.36 6.03 -6.81
C GLN A 30 -14.41 7.22 -6.75
N PHE A 31 -14.12 7.71 -5.54
CA PHE A 31 -13.15 8.79 -5.34
C PHE A 31 -11.74 8.39 -5.77
N CYS A 32 -11.29 7.17 -5.42
CA CYS A 32 -9.99 6.67 -5.87
C CYS A 32 -9.90 6.55 -7.40
N ARG A 33 -11.00 6.20 -8.07
CA ARG A 33 -11.04 6.10 -9.53
C ARG A 33 -10.95 7.49 -10.18
N ASP A 34 -11.70 8.46 -9.66
CA ASP A 34 -11.74 9.83 -10.18
C ASP A 34 -10.38 10.55 -10.01
N GLN A 35 -9.80 10.45 -8.82
CA GLN A 35 -8.51 11.07 -8.46
C GLN A 35 -7.29 10.23 -8.90
N GLN A 36 -7.51 9.11 -9.59
CA GLN A 36 -6.49 8.12 -9.98
C GLN A 36 -5.54 7.75 -8.81
N LEU A 37 -6.13 7.53 -7.63
CA LEU A 37 -5.42 7.19 -6.41
C LEU A 37 -5.34 5.67 -6.24
N PRO A 38 -4.21 5.13 -5.75
CA PRO A 38 -4.15 3.74 -5.33
C PRO A 38 -5.05 3.54 -4.11
N TYR A 39 -6.04 2.67 -4.24
CA TYR A 39 -7.00 2.36 -3.16
C TYR A 39 -6.29 1.92 -1.86
N ALA A 40 -5.24 1.11 -1.98
CA ALA A 40 -4.44 0.66 -0.84
C ALA A 40 -3.76 1.82 -0.10
N SER A 41 -3.28 2.84 -0.82
CA SER A 41 -2.69 4.03 -0.19
C SER A 41 -3.76 4.90 0.47
N PHE A 42 -4.93 5.03 -0.15
CA PHE A 42 -6.06 5.75 0.43
C PHE A 42 -6.54 5.13 1.74
N CYS A 43 -6.72 3.81 1.80
CA CYS A 43 -7.11 3.12 3.04
C CYS A 43 -6.09 3.35 4.17
N LYS A 44 -4.79 3.22 3.87
CA LYS A 44 -3.71 3.44 4.85
C LYS A 44 -3.71 4.86 5.40
N TRP A 45 -3.86 5.86 4.53
CA TRP A 45 -3.88 7.27 4.95
C TRP A 45 -5.15 7.64 5.71
N ARG A 46 -6.30 7.07 5.30
CA ARG A 46 -7.55 7.26 6.02
C ARG A 46 -7.46 6.72 7.45
N GLN A 47 -6.89 5.52 7.63
CA GLN A 47 -6.65 4.96 8.96
C GLN A 47 -5.73 5.87 9.77
N ARG A 48 -4.58 6.26 9.21
CA ARG A 48 -3.59 7.11 9.89
C ARG A 48 -4.15 8.47 10.34
N ILE A 49 -5.05 9.07 9.58
CA ILE A 49 -5.66 10.36 9.95
C ILE A 49 -6.75 10.17 11.01
N LEU A 50 -7.56 9.11 10.91
CA LEU A 50 -8.53 8.76 11.95
C LEU A 50 -7.85 8.44 13.29
N GLU A 51 -6.70 7.75 13.25
CA GLU A 51 -5.85 7.47 14.41
C GLU A 51 -5.15 8.72 14.96
N ALA A 52 -4.97 9.76 14.14
CA ALA A 52 -4.37 11.03 14.58
C ALA A 52 -5.39 11.96 15.25
N ASP A 53 -6.66 11.88 14.86
CA ASP A 53 -7.77 12.65 15.44
C ASP A 53 -8.24 12.03 16.78
N ASP A 54 -8.21 10.70 16.88
CA ASP A 54 -8.56 9.97 18.10
C ASP A 54 -7.32 9.76 18.98
N SER A 55 -6.99 10.75 19.81
CA SER A 55 -6.11 10.55 20.98
C SER A 55 -6.78 9.66 22.06
N GLN A 56 -7.40 8.55 21.66
CA GLN A 56 -7.95 7.55 22.57
C GLN A 56 -7.68 6.13 22.06
N PRO A 57 -7.16 5.23 22.91
CA PRO A 57 -6.83 3.88 22.50
C PRO A 57 -8.12 3.06 22.45
N THR A 58 -8.72 2.92 21.26
CA THR A 58 -9.86 2.03 21.08
C THR A 58 -9.48 0.87 20.18
N SER A 59 -8.90 -0.15 20.83
CA SER A 59 -8.70 -1.50 20.33
C SER A 59 -9.98 -2.06 19.70
N ALA A 60 -10.00 -2.23 18.36
CA ALA A 60 -10.78 -3.26 17.66
C ALA A 60 -10.62 -3.16 16.12
N VAL A 61 -9.39 -3.19 15.63
CA VAL A 61 -9.11 -3.80 14.32
C VAL A 61 -7.95 -4.72 14.60
N SER A 62 -8.19 -6.02 14.40
CA SER A 62 -7.22 -7.10 14.60
C SER A 62 -5.83 -6.62 14.26
N GLU A 63 -4.94 -6.59 15.26
CA GLU A 63 -3.52 -6.44 15.02
C GLU A 63 -3.17 -7.29 13.79
N PRO A 64 -2.41 -6.78 12.80
CA PRO A 64 -1.56 -7.71 12.08
C PRO A 64 -0.63 -8.24 13.17
N GLY A 65 -1.05 -9.34 13.82
CA GLY A 65 -0.32 -9.95 14.91
C GLY A 65 1.11 -10.07 14.44
N PHE A 66 2.03 -9.56 15.25
CA PHE A 66 3.44 -9.72 14.97
C PHE A 66 3.69 -11.21 14.72
N VAL A 67 3.85 -11.56 13.45
CA VAL A 67 4.31 -12.89 13.07
C VAL A 67 5.79 -12.86 13.42
N GLU A 68 6.12 -13.45 14.56
CA GLU A 68 7.50 -13.85 14.81
C GLU A 68 7.92 -14.71 13.61
N LEU A 69 8.81 -14.17 12.78
CA LEU A 69 9.49 -14.96 11.77
C LEU A 69 10.43 -15.86 12.56
N ASN A 70 9.96 -17.06 12.91
CA ASN A 70 10.82 -18.11 13.40
C ASN A 70 12.01 -18.19 12.44
N THR A 71 13.19 -17.95 13.02
CA THR A 71 14.52 -18.02 12.42
C THR A 71 14.53 -18.78 11.10
N TRP A 72 14.89 -18.07 10.04
CA TRP A 72 15.09 -18.65 8.72
C TRP A 72 15.98 -19.88 8.90
N PRO A 73 15.54 -21.10 8.52
CA PRO A 73 16.49 -22.18 8.42
C PRO A 73 17.56 -21.67 7.46
N ASP A 74 18.84 -21.77 7.86
CA ASP A 74 19.98 -21.61 6.95
C ASP A 74 19.61 -22.35 5.66
N ALA A 75 19.19 -21.60 4.64
CA ALA A 75 18.31 -22.17 3.64
C ALA A 75 19.18 -23.10 2.80
N PRO A 76 18.95 -24.43 2.82
CA PRO A 76 19.73 -25.33 2.00
C PRO A 76 19.37 -24.98 0.56
N ASP A 77 20.34 -24.44 -0.19
CA ASP A 77 20.35 -24.18 -1.64
C ASP A 77 18.99 -24.40 -2.30
N ARG A 78 18.01 -23.55 -1.97
CA ARG A 78 16.64 -23.73 -2.46
C ARG A 78 16.60 -23.09 -3.83
N PRO A 79 16.21 -23.83 -4.88
CA PRO A 79 16.06 -23.24 -6.19
C PRO A 79 15.06 -22.10 -6.11
N TRP A 80 15.54 -20.89 -6.36
CA TRP A 80 14.71 -19.70 -6.37
C TRP A 80 14.59 -19.18 -7.79
N ARG A 81 13.43 -18.60 -8.12
CA ARG A 81 13.16 -18.01 -9.43
C ARG A 81 12.43 -16.68 -9.24
N ILE A 82 13.11 -15.59 -9.57
CA ILE A 82 12.61 -14.22 -9.46
C ILE A 82 12.37 -13.68 -10.86
N THR A 83 11.17 -13.20 -11.14
CA THR A 83 10.84 -12.51 -12.41
C THR A 83 10.56 -11.05 -12.14
N LEU A 84 11.36 -10.17 -12.73
CA LEU A 84 11.27 -8.72 -12.59
C LEU A 84 10.85 -8.11 -13.93
N LYS A 85 9.72 -7.39 -13.95
CA LYS A 85 9.26 -6.70 -15.16
C LYS A 85 9.86 -5.31 -15.22
N LEU A 86 10.74 -5.06 -16.19
CA LEU A 86 11.48 -3.79 -16.36
C LEU A 86 10.72 -2.77 -17.23
N GLY A 87 9.60 -3.16 -17.84
CA GLY A 87 8.83 -2.34 -18.78
C GLY A 87 9.31 -2.51 -20.23
N ASN A 88 8.59 -1.92 -21.19
CA ASN A 88 8.85 -2.08 -22.64
C ASN A 88 8.87 -3.55 -23.13
N GLY A 89 8.15 -4.45 -22.45
CA GLY A 89 8.16 -5.89 -22.76
C GLY A 89 9.41 -6.63 -22.28
N VAL A 90 10.30 -5.95 -21.55
CA VAL A 90 11.50 -6.56 -20.99
C VAL A 90 11.19 -7.16 -19.63
N GLU A 91 11.47 -8.45 -19.49
CA GLU A 91 11.38 -9.21 -18.24
C GLU A 91 12.75 -9.81 -17.93
N LEU A 92 13.23 -9.57 -16.71
CA LEU A 92 14.45 -10.15 -16.20
C LEU A 92 14.10 -11.34 -15.32
N LEU A 93 14.64 -12.51 -15.67
CA LEU A 93 14.46 -13.73 -14.91
C LEU A 93 15.78 -14.10 -14.25
N LEU A 94 15.80 -14.16 -12.93
CA LEU A 94 16.92 -14.69 -12.17
C LEU A 94 16.51 -16.02 -11.55
N SER A 95 17.38 -17.00 -11.65
CA SER A 95 17.20 -18.26 -10.94
C SER A 95 18.52 -18.81 -10.43
N GLN A 96 18.48 -19.42 -9.25
CA GLN A 96 19.55 -20.27 -8.74
C GLN A 96 19.00 -21.70 -8.70
N PRO A 97 19.76 -22.72 -9.14
CA PRO A 97 19.40 -24.11 -8.97
C PRO A 97 19.33 -24.52 -7.50
#